data_AF-A0A958SVV9-F1
#
_entry.id   AF-A0A958SVV9-F1
#
_cell.length_a   1.000
_cell.length_b   1.000
_cell.length_c   1.000
_cell.angle_alpha   90.00
_cell.angle_beta   90.00
_cell.angle_gamma   90.00
#
_symmetry.space_group_name_H-M   'P 1'
#
loop_
_entity.id
_entity.type
_entity.pdbx_description
1 polymer ?
#
loop_
_entity_poly.entity_id
_entity_poly.type
_entity_poly.pdbx_seq_one_letter_code
_entity_poly.pdbx_strand_id
1 'polypeptide(L)'
;QWLDELAEDDSVMVLTETLSNLHHPDFFPCIDQLITPFTEEDQKLFQPDVLLTFGGMIVSKRIKSLLRKFQPKEHWHVDEKFAPDTFFCLEKHIETTPNQFLSAFLPKITHYVKSDYKEDWTKVKEQRTLAHNKYLKTIPFSDLKAFEALMNVIPDSWVVQVGNSSAIRYMQLFSIKSTLDVYCNRGTSGIDGCTSTAVGFASASTKPVVFITGDL
;
A
#
# COMPACT_ATOMS: atom_id res chain seq x y z
N GLN A 1 2.82 -18.32 -0.89
CA GLN A 1 3.95 -18.77 -1.73
C GLN A 1 4.74 -17.58 -2.26
N TRP A 2 4.32 -16.88 -3.33
CA TRP A 2 5.16 -15.84 -3.92
C TRP A 2 5.45 -14.66 -2.99
N LEU A 3 4.50 -14.31 -2.11
CA LEU A 3 4.71 -13.26 -1.11
C LEU A 3 5.79 -13.64 -0.09
N ASP A 4 5.83 -14.92 0.31
CA ASP A 4 6.81 -15.44 1.26
C ASP A 4 8.20 -15.44 0.61
N GLU A 5 8.30 -15.88 -0.64
CA GLU A 5 9.57 -15.86 -1.41
C GLU A 5 10.12 -14.45 -1.62
N LEU A 6 9.25 -13.46 -1.87
CA LEU A 6 9.64 -12.05 -1.93
C LEU A 6 10.05 -11.50 -0.56
N ALA A 7 9.46 -11.99 0.52
CA ALA A 7 9.78 -11.56 1.88
C ALA A 7 11.12 -12.13 2.38
N GLU A 8 11.53 -13.30 1.89
CA GLU A 8 12.80 -13.93 2.26
C GLU A 8 14.03 -13.25 1.65
N ASP A 9 13.86 -12.47 0.58
CA ASP A 9 14.96 -11.74 -0.07
C ASP A 9 15.26 -10.40 0.63
N ASP A 10 16.42 -10.30 1.29
CA ASP A 10 16.84 -9.10 2.02
C ASP A 10 17.20 -7.90 1.12
N SER A 11 17.35 -8.14 -0.19
CA SER A 11 17.52 -7.07 -1.19
C SER A 11 16.20 -6.46 -1.66
N VAL A 12 15.07 -7.06 -1.28
CA VAL A 12 13.73 -6.67 -1.73
C VAL A 12 12.93 -6.07 -0.58
N MET A 13 12.22 -4.98 -0.89
CA MET A 13 11.17 -4.43 -0.04
C MET A 13 9.86 -4.45 -0.82
N VAL A 14 8.78 -4.84 -0.13
CA VAL A 14 7.42 -4.78 -0.69
C VAL A 14 6.58 -3.74 0.05
N LEU A 15 6.33 -2.62 -0.64
CA LEU A 15 5.38 -1.60 -0.20
C LEU A 15 3.95 -2.01 -0.61
N THR A 16 3.00 -1.97 0.33
CA THR A 16 1.60 -2.33 0.06
C THR A 16 0.66 -1.16 0.29
N GLU A 17 -0.13 -0.83 -0.72
CA GLU A 17 -1.29 0.04 -0.57
C GLU A 17 -2.41 -0.69 0.18
N THR A 18 -3.18 0.02 1.01
CA THR A 18 -4.31 -0.56 1.77
C THR A 18 -5.32 -1.31 0.89
N LEU A 19 -5.51 -0.85 -0.35
CA LEU A 19 -6.44 -1.45 -1.31
C LEU A 19 -5.90 -2.70 -2.01
N SER A 20 -4.64 -3.07 -1.77
CA SER A 20 -4.09 -4.32 -2.30
C SER A 20 -4.66 -5.55 -1.61
N ASN A 21 -5.18 -5.40 -0.37
CA ASN A 21 -5.57 -6.51 0.50
C ASN A 21 -4.46 -7.57 0.69
N LEU A 22 -3.20 -7.17 0.51
CA LEU A 22 -2.04 -8.01 0.75
C LEU A 22 -1.57 -7.80 2.19
N HIS A 23 -1.32 -8.92 2.86
CA HIS A 23 -0.85 -8.93 4.23
C HIS A 23 0.31 -9.90 4.36
N HIS A 24 1.45 -9.38 4.82
CA HIS A 24 2.61 -10.17 5.20
C HIS A 24 3.34 -9.43 6.32
N PRO A 25 3.81 -10.11 7.39
CA PRO A 25 4.52 -9.45 8.51
C PRO A 25 5.73 -8.61 8.06
N ASP A 26 6.46 -9.11 7.08
CA ASP A 26 7.66 -8.46 6.53
C ASP A 26 7.39 -7.46 5.40
N PHE A 27 6.11 -7.20 5.09
CA PHE A 27 5.76 -6.15 4.14
C PHE A 27 5.56 -4.81 4.84
N PHE A 28 5.54 -3.75 4.05
CA PHE A 28 5.60 -2.38 4.51
C PHE A 28 4.32 -1.65 4.10
N PRO A 29 3.24 -1.78 4.88
CA PRO A 29 2.06 -0.94 4.74
C PRO A 29 2.37 0.48 5.21
N CYS A 30 1.37 1.35 5.18
CA CYS A 30 1.49 2.71 5.72
C CYS A 30 2.59 3.54 5.05
N ILE A 31 2.69 3.44 3.72
CA ILE A 31 3.73 4.07 2.89
C ILE A 31 3.94 5.55 3.26
N ASP A 32 2.87 6.34 3.37
CA ASP A 32 2.96 7.77 3.69
C ASP A 32 3.57 8.01 5.08
N GLN A 33 3.26 7.18 6.07
CA GLN A 33 3.85 7.25 7.41
C GLN A 33 5.35 6.96 7.38
N LEU A 34 5.77 6.00 6.55
CA LEU A 34 7.17 5.59 6.42
C LEU A 34 8.03 6.70 5.80
N ILE A 35 7.59 7.25 4.67
CA ILE A 35 8.44 8.10 3.82
C ILE A 35 8.27 9.60 4.06
N THR A 36 7.17 10.06 4.68
CA THR A 36 6.96 11.51 4.90
C THR A 36 8.10 12.18 5.69
N PRO A 37 8.70 11.54 6.71
CA PRO A 37 9.80 12.15 7.46
C PRO A 37 11.16 12.07 6.76
N PHE A 38 11.26 11.49 5.56
CA PHE A 38 12.54 11.33 4.86
C PHE A 38 13.17 12.67 4.51
N THR A 39 14.43 12.81 4.88
CA THR A 39 15.34 13.85 4.41
C THR A 39 15.80 13.55 2.97
N GLU A 40 16.43 14.49 2.28
CA GLU A 40 16.98 14.19 0.94
C GLU A 40 18.07 13.10 0.97
N GLU A 41 18.79 12.95 2.10
CA GLU A 41 19.77 11.88 2.29
C GLU A 41 19.07 10.52 2.40
N ASP A 42 18.01 10.42 3.20
CA ASP A 42 17.18 9.21 3.28
C ASP A 42 16.60 8.85 1.90
N GLN A 43 16.14 9.84 1.15
CA GLN A 43 15.54 9.62 -0.18
C GLN A 43 16.55 9.04 -1.18
N LYS A 44 17.82 9.44 -1.10
CA LYS A 44 18.90 8.87 -1.92
C LYS A 44 19.30 7.47 -1.43
N LEU A 45 19.41 7.30 -0.12
CA LEU A 45 19.78 6.02 0.49
C LEU A 45 18.77 4.92 0.14
N PHE A 46 17.48 5.27 0.17
CA PHE A 46 16.39 4.34 -0.08
C PHE A 46 15.91 4.30 -1.52
N GLN A 47 16.58 5.01 -2.44
CA GLN A 47 16.27 4.98 -3.87
C GLN A 47 16.52 3.56 -4.41
N PRO A 48 15.50 2.85 -4.93
CA PRO A 48 15.70 1.51 -5.45
C PRO A 48 16.38 1.55 -6.82
N ASP A 49 17.21 0.55 -7.12
CA ASP A 49 17.73 0.36 -8.47
C ASP A 49 16.63 -0.08 -9.44
N VAL A 50 15.76 -1.00 -9.00
CA VAL A 50 14.66 -1.55 -9.79
C VAL A 50 13.34 -1.35 -9.05
N LEU A 51 12.35 -0.81 -9.76
CA LEU A 51 10.98 -0.71 -9.29
C LEU A 51 10.10 -1.69 -10.08
N LEU A 52 9.45 -2.60 -9.38
CA LEU A 52 8.46 -3.51 -9.94
C LEU A 52 7.08 -3.16 -9.36
N THR A 53 6.10 -2.88 -10.22
CA THR A 53 4.75 -2.50 -9.76
C THR A 53 3.67 -3.42 -10.31
N PHE A 54 2.65 -3.63 -9.47
CA PHE A 54 1.47 -4.45 -9.76
C PHE A 54 0.20 -3.66 -9.45
N GLY A 55 -0.88 -3.97 -10.18
CA GLY A 55 -2.20 -3.39 -9.96
C GLY A 55 -2.33 -1.96 -10.48
N GLY A 56 -3.33 -1.24 -9.99
CA GLY A 56 -3.74 0.04 -10.58
C GLY A 56 -3.25 1.28 -9.84
N MET A 57 -4.21 2.14 -9.51
CA MET A 57 -3.95 3.49 -9.02
C MET A 57 -3.46 3.52 -7.57
N ILE A 58 -2.18 3.80 -7.39
CA ILE A 58 -1.56 4.13 -6.09
C ILE A 58 -2.24 5.35 -5.49
N VAL A 59 -2.68 5.29 -4.23
CA VAL A 59 -3.35 6.42 -3.54
C VAL A 59 -2.31 7.39 -2.99
N SER A 60 -1.21 6.88 -2.44
CA SER A 60 -0.13 7.69 -1.87
C SER A 60 0.38 8.71 -2.90
N LYS A 61 0.20 10.00 -2.60
CA LYS A 61 0.82 11.07 -3.41
C LYS A 61 2.30 11.21 -3.07
N ARG A 62 2.69 10.86 -1.84
CA ARG A 62 4.07 11.01 -1.34
C ARG A 62 5.01 10.08 -2.07
N ILE A 63 4.65 8.80 -2.25
CA ILE A 63 5.51 7.84 -2.96
C ILE A 63 5.65 8.20 -4.43
N LYS A 64 4.57 8.70 -5.05
CA LYS A 64 4.62 9.23 -6.42
C LYS A 64 5.59 10.39 -6.54
N SER A 65 5.52 11.36 -5.63
CA SER A 65 6.44 12.48 -5.64
C SER A 65 7.89 12.05 -5.39
N LEU A 66 8.09 11.10 -4.47
CA LEU A 66 9.42 10.57 -4.13
C LEU A 66 10.07 9.91 -5.34
N LEU A 67 9.40 8.92 -5.92
CA LEU A 67 9.93 8.14 -7.05
C LEU A 67 9.97 8.92 -8.37
N ARG A 68 9.24 10.04 -8.50
CA ARG A 68 9.44 10.98 -9.63
C ARG A 68 10.68 11.84 -9.47
N LYS A 69 11.08 12.16 -8.23
CA LYS A 69 12.28 12.97 -7.94
C LYS A 69 13.54 12.10 -7.89
N PHE A 70 13.43 10.89 -7.33
CA PHE A 70 14.50 9.90 -7.20
C PHE A 70 14.07 8.65 -7.96
N GLN A 71 14.14 8.73 -9.29
CA GLN A 71 13.67 7.67 -10.17
C GLN A 71 14.55 6.42 -10.04
N PRO A 72 13.95 5.21 -10.04
CA PRO A 72 14.72 3.99 -10.16
C PRO A 72 15.47 3.96 -11.50
N LYS A 73 16.50 3.11 -11.60
CA LYS A 73 17.19 2.90 -12.87
C LYS A 73 16.31 2.15 -13.86
N GLU A 74 15.51 1.20 -13.38
CA GLU A 74 14.52 0.49 -14.18
C GLU A 74 13.14 0.52 -13.50
N HIS A 75 12.08 0.75 -14.28
CA HIS A 75 10.71 0.57 -13.81
C HIS A 75 9.93 -0.37 -14.72
N TRP A 76 9.49 -1.50 -14.16
CA TRP A 76 8.65 -2.48 -14.83
C TRP A 76 7.26 -2.53 -14.19
N HIS A 77 6.23 -2.65 -15.04
CA HIS A 77 4.86 -2.85 -14.61
C HIS A 77 4.31 -4.16 -15.12
N VAL A 78 3.66 -4.93 -14.25
CA VAL A 78 3.04 -6.20 -14.59
C VAL A 78 1.52 -6.08 -14.46
N ASP A 79 0.84 -6.12 -15.59
CA ASP A 79 -0.62 -6.13 -15.69
C ASP A 79 -1.04 -6.69 -17.04
N GLU A 80 -2.21 -7.32 -17.12
CA GLU A 80 -2.71 -7.94 -18.35
C GLU A 80 -3.03 -6.93 -19.47
N LYS A 81 -3.36 -5.68 -19.15
CA LYS A 81 -3.96 -4.75 -20.11
C LYS A 81 -3.41 -3.35 -20.03
N PHE A 82 -3.05 -2.86 -18.85
CA PHE A 82 -2.80 -1.44 -18.64
C PHE A 82 -1.62 -1.20 -17.73
N ALA A 83 -0.65 -0.41 -18.21
CA ALA A 83 0.47 0.07 -17.40
C ALA A 83 0.46 1.59 -17.29
N PRO A 84 0.04 2.16 -16.15
CA PRO A 84 0.13 3.59 -15.95
C PRO A 84 1.59 3.99 -15.69
N ASP A 85 2.12 4.91 -16.50
CA ASP A 85 3.41 5.57 -16.23
C ASP A 85 3.27 6.59 -15.08
N THR A 86 3.00 6.07 -13.88
CA THR A 86 2.70 6.86 -12.69
C THR A 86 3.92 7.67 -12.22
N PHE A 87 5.13 7.15 -12.46
CA PHE A 87 6.38 7.68 -11.95
C PHE A 87 7.24 8.38 -13.03
N PHE A 88 6.74 8.45 -14.27
CA PHE A 88 7.40 9.09 -15.41
C PHE A 88 8.76 8.47 -15.76
N CYS A 89 8.86 7.16 -15.58
CA CYS A 89 10.06 6.35 -15.88
C CYS A 89 9.71 4.92 -16.27
N LEU A 90 8.45 4.61 -16.61
CA LEU A 90 8.07 3.26 -17.02
C LEU A 90 8.83 2.83 -18.28
N GLU A 91 9.63 1.77 -18.16
CA GLU A 91 10.44 1.24 -19.25
C GLU A 91 9.79 0.02 -19.90
N LYS A 92 9.14 -0.81 -19.09
CA LYS A 92 8.59 -2.10 -19.54
C LYS A 92 7.22 -2.37 -18.98
N HIS A 93 6.25 -2.57 -19.88
CA HIS A 93 4.99 -3.22 -19.56
C HIS A 93 5.10 -4.71 -19.88
N ILE A 94 4.94 -5.54 -18.86
CA ILE A 94 4.93 -7.00 -18.98
C ILE A 94 3.46 -7.45 -18.97
N GLU A 95 2.93 -7.72 -20.16
CA GLU A 95 1.52 -8.10 -20.39
C GLU A 95 1.22 -9.53 -19.92
N THR A 96 0.98 -9.69 -18.62
CA THR A 96 0.62 -10.97 -17.99
C THR A 96 0.00 -10.76 -16.60
N THR A 97 -0.56 -11.81 -16.01
CA THR A 97 -1.03 -11.75 -14.62
C THR A 97 0.15 -11.74 -13.63
N PRO A 98 0.04 -11.10 -12.45
CA PRO A 98 1.08 -11.11 -11.43
C PRO A 98 1.57 -12.52 -11.07
N ASN A 99 0.65 -13.47 -10.91
CA ASN A 99 1.00 -14.84 -10.55
C ASN A 99 1.74 -15.58 -11.67
N GLN A 100 1.35 -15.39 -12.94
CA GLN A 100 2.08 -15.97 -14.07
C GLN A 100 3.49 -15.39 -14.17
N PHE A 101 3.63 -14.06 -14.04
CA PHE A 101 4.94 -13.41 -13.99
C PHE A 101 5.82 -13.99 -12.89
N LEU A 102 5.35 -13.97 -11.63
CA LEU A 102 6.12 -14.43 -10.47
C LEU A 102 6.51 -15.90 -10.61
N SER A 103 5.59 -16.76 -11.07
CA SER A 103 5.87 -18.18 -11.31
C SER A 103 6.94 -18.45 -12.36
N ALA A 104 7.09 -17.56 -13.35
CA ALA A 104 8.09 -17.69 -14.42
C ALA A 104 9.40 -16.95 -14.11
N PHE A 105 9.34 -15.92 -13.26
CA PHE A 105 10.45 -15.04 -12.94
C PHE A 105 11.24 -15.52 -11.73
N LEU A 106 10.57 -15.78 -10.60
CA LEU A 106 11.23 -16.11 -9.34
C LEU A 106 12.11 -17.37 -9.43
N PRO A 107 11.70 -18.47 -10.10
CA PRO A 107 12.57 -19.64 -10.24
C PRO A 107 13.86 -19.41 -11.05
N LYS A 108 13.97 -18.28 -11.76
CA LYS A 108 15.19 -17.90 -12.49
C LYS A 108 16.18 -17.15 -11.60
N ILE A 109 15.78 -16.75 -10.39
CA ILE A 109 16.65 -16.15 -9.40
C ILE A 109 17.40 -17.29 -8.70
N THR A 110 18.63 -17.54 -9.13
CA THR A 110 19.46 -18.62 -8.57
C THR A 110 20.33 -18.16 -7.41
N HIS A 111 20.46 -16.84 -7.21
CA HIS A 111 21.30 -16.23 -6.20
C HIS A 111 20.66 -14.97 -5.64
N TYR A 112 20.60 -14.88 -4.32
CA TYR A 112 20.22 -13.67 -3.60
C TYR A 112 21.45 -12.81 -3.36
N VAL A 113 21.32 -11.51 -3.58
CA VAL A 113 22.36 -10.56 -3.25
C VAL A 113 22.29 -10.29 -1.75
N LYS A 114 23.41 -10.43 -1.05
CA LYS A 114 23.48 -9.99 0.34
C LYS A 114 23.28 -8.49 0.39
N SER A 115 22.22 -8.05 1.07
CA SER A 115 21.84 -6.65 1.18
C SER A 115 21.31 -6.36 2.58
N ASP A 116 21.54 -5.15 3.05
CA ASP A 116 20.95 -4.55 4.25
C ASP A 116 19.70 -3.72 3.93
N TYR A 117 19.28 -3.66 2.66
CA TYR A 117 18.20 -2.78 2.20
C TYR A 117 16.89 -3.02 2.95
N LYS A 118 16.42 -4.28 3.04
CA LYS A 118 15.21 -4.62 3.80
C LYS A 118 15.37 -4.36 5.30
N GLU A 119 16.56 -4.62 5.85
CA GLU A 119 16.84 -4.42 7.27
C GLU A 119 16.77 -2.93 7.65
N ASP A 120 17.36 -2.05 6.84
CA ASP A 120 17.37 -0.61 7.09
C ASP A 120 15.98 -0.01 6.98
N TRP A 121 15.19 -0.46 6.01
CA TRP A 121 13.77 -0.11 5.95
C TRP A 121 12.97 -0.65 7.14
N THR A 122 13.31 -1.83 7.66
CA THR A 122 12.67 -2.40 8.85
C THR A 122 12.93 -1.54 10.08
N LYS A 123 14.17 -1.07 10.27
CA LYS A 123 14.53 -0.11 11.34
C LYS A 123 13.70 1.17 11.23
N VAL A 124 13.53 1.70 10.01
CA VAL A 124 12.67 2.86 9.76
C VAL A 124 11.22 2.56 10.17
N LYS A 125 10.65 1.44 9.70
CA LYS A 125 9.28 1.02 10.01
C LYS A 125 9.04 0.94 11.52
N GLU A 126 9.94 0.32 12.27
CA GLU A 126 9.85 0.21 13.73
C GLU A 126 9.85 1.58 14.40
N GLN A 127 10.79 2.45 14.02
CA GLN A 127 10.89 3.81 14.56
C GLN A 127 9.64 4.64 14.26
N ARG A 128 9.11 4.58 13.02
CA ARG A 128 7.91 5.32 12.62
C ARG A 128 6.66 4.79 13.33
N THR A 129 6.55 3.47 13.49
CA THR A 129 5.44 2.85 14.21
C THR A 129 5.42 3.28 15.67
N LEU A 130 6.57 3.28 16.34
CA LEU A 130 6.70 3.73 17.73
C LEU A 130 6.33 5.22 17.88
N ALA A 131 6.85 6.08 16.98
CA ALA A 131 6.54 7.51 16.99
C ALA A 131 5.05 7.78 16.74
N HIS A 132 4.44 7.08 15.80
CA HIS A 132 3.01 7.19 15.50
C HIS A 132 2.15 6.78 16.71
N ASN A 133 2.43 5.62 17.30
CA ASN A 133 1.70 5.14 18.48
C ASN A 133 1.87 6.09 19.68
N LYS A 134 3.05 6.69 19.84
CA LYS A 134 3.27 7.72 20.87
C LYS A 134 2.42 8.97 20.59
N TYR A 135 2.37 9.43 19.34
CA TYR A 135 1.59 10.60 18.96
C TYR A 135 0.08 10.37 19.16
N LEU A 136 -0.45 9.23 18.71
CA LEU A 136 -1.87 8.87 18.86
C LEU A 136 -2.34 8.87 20.31
N LYS A 137 -1.46 8.54 21.27
CA LYS A 137 -1.78 8.59 22.72
C LYS A 137 -1.92 10.02 23.27
N THR A 138 -1.41 11.02 22.57
CA THR A 138 -1.31 12.40 23.06
C THR A 138 -2.29 13.38 22.41
N ILE A 139 -2.83 13.03 21.24
CA ILE A 139 -3.73 13.92 20.49
C ILE A 139 -5.16 13.91 21.03
N PRO A 140 -5.89 15.03 20.93
CA PRO A 140 -7.33 15.05 21.15
C PRO A 140 -8.08 14.33 20.03
N PHE A 141 -9.41 14.21 20.19
CA PHE A 141 -10.26 13.69 19.14
C PHE A 141 -10.13 14.52 17.85
N SER A 142 -9.94 13.81 16.74
CA SER A 142 -9.71 14.32 15.39
C SER A 142 -10.03 13.20 14.40
N ASP A 143 -10.08 13.49 13.10
CA ASP A 143 -10.27 12.47 12.07
C ASP A 143 -9.28 11.31 12.22
N LEU A 144 -8.00 11.62 12.47
CA LEU A 144 -6.97 10.60 12.70
C LEU A 144 -7.33 9.71 13.90
N LYS A 145 -7.76 10.29 15.02
CA LYS A 145 -8.17 9.55 16.22
C LYS A 145 -9.44 8.72 15.98
N ALA A 146 -10.37 9.21 15.16
CA ALA A 146 -11.56 8.47 14.76
C ALA A 146 -11.19 7.22 13.95
N PHE A 147 -10.25 7.33 12.99
CA PHE A 147 -9.76 6.19 12.24
C PHE A 147 -9.02 5.18 13.12
N GLU A 148 -8.19 5.63 14.06
CA GLU A 148 -7.56 4.72 15.04
C GLU A 148 -8.60 3.93 15.83
N ALA A 149 -9.63 4.61 16.34
CA ALA A 149 -10.70 3.96 17.10
C ALA A 149 -11.48 2.96 16.23
N LEU A 150 -11.84 3.35 15.01
CA LEU A 150 -12.56 2.50 14.06
C LEU A 150 -11.77 1.22 13.73
N MET A 151 -10.48 1.33 13.38
CA MET A 151 -9.66 0.18 13.02
C MET A 151 -9.51 -0.83 14.17
N ASN A 152 -9.61 -0.36 15.42
CA ASN A 152 -9.56 -1.23 16.60
C ASN A 152 -10.89 -1.94 16.91
N VAL A 153 -12.03 -1.39 16.49
CA VAL A 153 -13.37 -1.94 16.84
C VAL A 153 -14.03 -2.71 15.71
N ILE A 154 -13.60 -2.54 14.45
CA ILE A 154 -14.15 -3.31 13.32
C ILE A 154 -13.88 -4.81 13.56
N PRO A 155 -14.92 -5.66 13.60
CA PRO A 155 -14.74 -7.09 13.84
C PRO A 155 -14.05 -7.77 12.66
N ASP A 156 -13.43 -8.91 12.94
CA ASP A 156 -12.73 -9.69 11.92
C ASP A 156 -13.73 -10.23 10.88
N SER A 157 -13.24 -10.52 9.67
CA SER A 157 -14.07 -11.01 8.54
C SER A 157 -15.15 -10.02 8.07
N TRP A 158 -14.96 -8.72 8.30
CA TRP A 158 -15.78 -7.66 7.74
C TRP A 158 -15.18 -7.08 6.47
N VAL A 159 -16.04 -6.47 5.66
CA VAL A 159 -15.62 -5.66 4.52
C VAL A 159 -15.68 -4.19 4.90
N VAL A 160 -14.60 -3.47 4.64
CA VAL A 160 -14.49 -2.02 4.83
C VAL A 160 -14.56 -1.35 3.46
N GLN A 161 -15.71 -0.76 3.16
CA GLN A 161 -15.87 0.17 2.05
C GLN A 161 -15.42 1.56 2.50
N VAL A 162 -14.64 2.24 1.69
CA VAL A 162 -14.08 3.56 2.04
C VAL A 162 -14.35 4.56 0.94
N GLY A 163 -14.86 5.73 1.32
CA GLY A 163 -15.03 6.85 0.42
C GLY A 163 -13.69 7.40 -0.10
N ASN A 164 -13.77 8.20 -1.16
CA ASN A 164 -12.63 8.95 -1.68
C ASN A 164 -12.25 10.12 -0.75
N SER A 165 -11.44 11.07 -1.25
CA SER A 165 -10.98 12.23 -0.48
C SER A 165 -10.12 11.85 0.73
N SER A 166 -10.36 12.45 1.90
CA SER A 166 -9.54 12.25 3.10
C SER A 166 -9.71 10.86 3.73
N ALA A 167 -10.88 10.23 3.58
CA ALA A 167 -11.18 8.96 4.25
C ALA A 167 -10.18 7.85 3.86
N ILE A 168 -10.00 7.61 2.56
CA ILE A 168 -9.01 6.62 2.09
C ILE A 168 -7.58 6.98 2.51
N ARG A 169 -7.25 8.27 2.61
CA ARG A 169 -5.90 8.73 3.01
C ARG A 169 -5.62 8.47 4.48
N TYR A 170 -6.58 8.74 5.36
CA TYR A 170 -6.44 8.41 6.77
C TYR A 170 -6.31 6.92 6.98
N MET A 171 -7.09 6.10 6.27
CA MET A 171 -6.98 4.65 6.36
C MET A 171 -5.58 4.14 5.99
N GLN A 172 -4.89 4.78 5.05
CA GLN A 172 -3.52 4.39 4.69
C GLN A 172 -2.52 4.59 5.82
N LEU A 173 -2.82 5.40 6.83
CA LEU A 173 -1.90 5.65 7.95
C LEU A 173 -1.93 4.55 9.00
N PHE A 174 -2.83 3.56 8.87
CA PHE A 174 -3.01 2.47 9.83
C PHE A 174 -2.74 1.11 9.19
N SER A 175 -2.19 0.20 9.99
CA SER A 175 -2.11 -1.21 9.61
C SER A 175 -3.49 -1.84 9.71
N ILE A 176 -3.93 -2.49 8.62
CA ILE A 176 -5.23 -3.14 8.55
C ILE A 176 -5.08 -4.62 8.92
N LYS A 177 -6.00 -5.13 9.73
CA LYS A 177 -6.05 -6.56 10.08
C LYS A 177 -6.18 -7.40 8.81
N SER A 178 -5.42 -8.50 8.72
CA SER A 178 -5.44 -9.40 7.56
C SER A 178 -6.76 -10.12 7.31
N THR A 179 -7.68 -10.07 8.28
CA THR A 179 -9.03 -10.63 8.18
C THR A 179 -10.04 -9.68 7.53
N LEU A 180 -9.67 -8.44 7.25
CA LEU A 180 -10.55 -7.43 6.67
C LEU A 180 -10.29 -7.31 5.17
N ASP A 181 -11.36 -7.19 4.39
CA ASP A 181 -11.25 -6.82 2.98
C ASP A 181 -11.57 -5.33 2.83
N VAL A 182 -10.73 -4.59 2.11
CA VAL A 182 -10.86 -3.14 1.92
C VAL A 182 -11.11 -2.81 0.46
N TYR A 183 -12.12 -1.98 0.22
CA TYR A 183 -12.49 -1.52 -1.12
C TYR A 183 -12.76 -0.01 -1.15
N CYS A 184 -12.50 0.60 -2.31
CA CYS A 184 -12.73 2.02 -2.55
C CYS A 184 -12.90 2.27 -4.06
N ASN A 185 -13.76 3.21 -4.44
CA ASN A 185 -14.01 3.59 -5.84
C ASN A 185 -12.85 4.43 -6.42
N ARG A 186 -11.75 3.78 -6.80
CA ARG A 186 -10.50 4.46 -7.20
C ARG A 186 -10.31 4.67 -8.70
N GLY A 187 -11.27 4.30 -9.55
CA GLY A 187 -11.17 4.49 -11.01
C GLY A 187 -11.02 5.97 -11.41
N THR A 188 -12.09 6.75 -11.24
CA THR A 188 -12.09 8.20 -11.49
C THR A 188 -11.93 9.04 -10.23
N SER A 189 -11.86 8.39 -9.04
CA SER A 189 -11.72 9.05 -7.74
C SER A 189 -12.88 9.98 -7.35
N GLY A 190 -14.05 9.84 -7.99
CA GLY A 190 -15.23 10.66 -7.69
C GLY A 190 -15.78 10.40 -6.29
N ILE A 191 -16.34 11.42 -5.66
CA ILE A 191 -17.05 11.28 -4.38
C ILE A 191 -18.48 10.75 -4.59
N ASP A 192 -19.03 10.98 -5.78
CA ASP A 192 -20.37 10.53 -6.16
C ASP A 192 -20.49 8.99 -6.18
N GLY A 193 -21.64 8.49 -5.73
CA GLY A 193 -21.99 7.07 -5.85
C GLY A 193 -21.23 6.11 -4.92
N CYS A 194 -20.35 6.60 -4.04
CA CYS A 194 -19.65 5.76 -3.06
C CYS A 194 -20.63 5.03 -2.12
N THR A 195 -21.64 5.74 -1.60
CA THR A 195 -22.68 5.16 -0.74
C THR A 195 -23.48 4.09 -1.48
N SER A 196 -23.95 4.37 -2.70
CA SER A 196 -24.71 3.40 -3.51
C SER A 196 -23.88 2.17 -3.83
N THR A 197 -22.57 2.34 -4.08
CA THR A 197 -21.65 1.22 -4.29
C THR A 197 -21.51 0.37 -3.03
N ALA A 198 -21.34 1.00 -1.86
CA ALA A 198 -21.21 0.29 -0.60
C ALA A 198 -22.49 -0.49 -0.25
N VAL A 199 -23.67 0.12 -0.46
CA VAL A 199 -24.97 -0.56 -0.27
C VAL A 199 -25.15 -1.71 -1.26
N GLY A 200 -24.81 -1.51 -2.53
CA GLY A 200 -24.86 -2.56 -3.55
C GLY A 200 -23.93 -3.73 -3.22
N PHE A 201 -22.71 -3.44 -2.79
CA PHE A 201 -21.77 -4.45 -2.31
C PHE A 201 -22.33 -5.20 -1.11
N ALA A 202 -22.88 -4.49 -0.12
CA ALA A 202 -23.47 -5.09 1.08
C ALA A 202 -24.65 -6.02 0.75
N SER A 203 -25.46 -5.69 -0.25
CA SER A 203 -26.57 -6.54 -0.70
C SER A 203 -26.12 -7.85 -1.35
N ALA A 204 -24.90 -7.92 -1.89
CA ALA A 204 -24.36 -9.10 -2.57
C ALA A 204 -23.33 -9.87 -1.72
N SER A 205 -22.80 -9.24 -0.68
CA SER A 205 -21.77 -9.80 0.21
C SER A 205 -22.37 -10.77 1.22
N THR A 206 -21.66 -11.86 1.50
CA THR A 206 -21.93 -12.75 2.64
C THR A 206 -21.31 -12.25 3.95
N LYS A 207 -20.41 -11.26 3.87
CA LYS A 207 -19.74 -10.62 5.01
C LYS A 207 -20.42 -9.29 5.37
N PRO A 208 -20.52 -8.93 6.65
CA PRO A 208 -20.99 -7.60 7.05
C PRO A 208 -20.10 -6.50 6.45
N VAL A 209 -20.71 -5.38 6.07
CA VAL A 209 -20.02 -4.26 5.43
C VAL A 209 -20.13 -3.02 6.33
N VAL A 210 -18.99 -2.39 6.59
CA VAL A 210 -18.93 -1.04 7.14
C VAL A 210 -18.50 -0.08 6.04
N PHE A 211 -19.15 1.09 5.97
CA PHE A 211 -18.79 2.15 5.04
C PHE A 211 -18.29 3.38 5.81
N ILE A 212 -17.07 3.82 5.50
CA ILE A 212 -16.43 5.00 6.09
C ILE A 212 -16.32 6.08 5.02
N THR A 213 -16.97 7.22 5.21
CA THR A 213 -17.01 8.32 4.23
C THR A 213 -16.96 9.69 4.90
N GLY A 214 -16.65 10.71 4.11
CA GLY A 214 -16.85 12.11 4.50
C GLY A 214 -18.32 12.50 4.48
N ASP A 215 -18.58 13.74 4.89
CA ASP A 215 -19.90 14.37 4.92
C ASP A 215 -20.45 14.74 3.53
N LEU A 216 -19.56 15.02 2.57
CA LEU A 216 -19.88 15.32 1.16
C LEU A 216 -19.92 14.07 0.28
#